data_AF-A0AA42CLH0-F1
#
_entry.id   AF-A0AA42CLH0-F1
#
_cell.length_a   1.000
_cell.length_b   1.000
_cell.length_c   1.000
_cell.angle_alpha   90.00
_cell.angle_beta   90.00
_cell.angle_gamma   90.00
#
_symmetry.space_group_name_H-M   'P 1'
#
loop_
_entity.id
_entity.type
_entity.pdbx_description
1 polymer ?
#
loop_
_entity_poly.entity_id
_entity_poly.type
_entity_poly.pdbx_seq_one_letter_code
_entity_poly.pdbx_strand_id
1 'polypeptide(L)'
;MLLPIFTPVARRQVSVCFAISLMCSTGAMAMGGASDTSSSSEPKGAAPQGNAAASDPVDQDLTTCRKGEIWSTRQKKCVKMRSEALPADEMTHYAYALAKAERYDEALVELDLLADPNTPEALNYRGYATRKLGRTDEGIGYYLKSLNLAPHYAQVREYLGEAYVIKGRIDLAKDQLSTIATICGRDCEPYRDLSEAIEHAPTL
;
A
#
# COMPACT_ATOMS: atom_id res chain seq x y z
N MET A 1 -26.64 49.02 -11.72
CA MET A 1 -27.02 48.77 -10.32
C MET A 1 -27.93 47.56 -10.30
N LEU A 2 -27.45 46.39 -9.86
CA LEU A 2 -28.25 45.25 -9.36
C LEU A 2 -27.29 44.09 -8.99
N LEU A 3 -27.03 43.96 -7.70
CA LEU A 3 -26.51 42.83 -6.94
C LEU A 3 -26.93 43.10 -5.48
N PRO A 4 -27.04 42.12 -4.57
CA PRO A 4 -27.29 40.68 -4.71
C PRO A 4 -28.41 40.18 -3.75
N ILE A 5 -28.89 38.94 -3.92
CA ILE A 5 -29.64 38.23 -2.86
C ILE A 5 -28.85 36.96 -2.50
N PHE A 6 -28.13 37.05 -1.38
CA PHE A 6 -27.52 35.92 -0.69
C PHE A 6 -28.57 35.31 0.26
N THR A 7 -28.91 34.03 0.06
CA THR A 7 -29.69 33.25 1.03
C THR A 7 -28.75 32.35 1.85
N PRO A 8 -28.78 32.41 3.19
CA PRO A 8 -27.91 31.58 4.04
C PRO A 8 -28.48 30.17 4.22
N VAL A 9 -27.65 29.15 3.96
CA VAL A 9 -27.92 27.74 4.28
C VAL A 9 -27.57 27.50 5.76
N ALA A 10 -28.56 27.03 6.52
CA ALA A 10 -28.47 26.77 7.95
C ALA A 10 -27.55 25.58 8.27
N ARG A 11 -26.56 25.80 9.15
CA ARG A 11 -25.76 24.76 9.79
C ARG A 11 -26.60 24.02 10.84
N ARG A 12 -26.80 22.71 10.67
CA ARG A 12 -27.33 21.83 11.73
C ARG A 12 -26.21 21.51 12.72
N GLN A 13 -26.40 21.88 13.98
CA GLN A 13 -25.58 21.43 15.09
C GLN A 13 -25.92 19.97 15.42
N VAL A 14 -24.91 19.12 15.54
CA VAL A 14 -25.02 17.77 16.10
C VAL A 14 -24.69 17.88 17.59
N SER A 15 -25.69 17.64 18.43
CA SER A 15 -25.59 17.68 19.89
C SER A 15 -24.95 16.39 20.40
N VAL A 16 -23.86 16.52 21.16
CA VAL A 16 -23.16 15.44 21.85
C VAL A 16 -23.90 15.14 23.16
N CYS A 17 -24.47 13.95 23.30
CA CYS A 17 -25.00 13.46 24.58
C CYS A 17 -23.99 12.51 25.23
N PHE A 18 -23.37 12.97 26.32
CA PHE A 18 -22.63 12.17 27.29
C PHE A 18 -23.63 11.41 28.17
N ALA A 19 -23.46 10.09 28.31
CA ALA A 19 -24.12 9.30 29.36
C ALA A 19 -23.06 8.44 30.07
N ILE A 20 -22.68 8.88 31.26
CA ILE A 20 -21.86 8.16 32.23
C ILE A 20 -22.83 7.42 33.15
N SER A 21 -22.78 6.08 33.16
CA SER A 21 -23.48 5.27 34.17
C SER A 21 -22.45 4.50 34.99
N LEU A 22 -22.27 5.00 36.21
CA LEU A 22 -21.56 4.42 37.34
C LEU A 22 -22.49 3.39 38.01
N MET A 23 -22.07 2.12 38.07
CA MET A 23 -22.73 1.09 38.88
C MET A 23 -21.68 0.44 39.78
N CYS A 24 -21.78 0.78 41.06
CA CYS A 24 -21.11 0.18 42.19
C CYS A 24 -21.98 -0.99 42.70
N SER A 25 -21.41 -2.14 43.06
CA SER A 25 -21.89 -3.00 44.17
C SER A 25 -20.96 -4.19 44.43
N THR A 26 -20.92 -4.55 45.70
CA THR A 26 -19.94 -5.31 46.47
C THR A 26 -20.31 -6.79 46.71
N GLY A 27 -19.31 -7.61 47.04
CA GLY A 27 -19.40 -8.85 47.84
C GLY A 27 -19.40 -10.15 47.02
N ALA A 28 -18.89 -11.30 47.46
CA ALA A 28 -18.27 -11.73 48.72
C ALA A 28 -17.49 -13.05 48.49
N MET A 29 -16.79 -13.49 49.54
CA MET A 29 -15.82 -14.60 49.65
C MET A 29 -16.37 -16.01 49.37
N ALA A 30 -15.49 -16.92 48.88
CA ALA A 30 -15.53 -18.35 49.20
C ALA A 30 -14.13 -18.99 49.03
N MET A 31 -13.63 -19.65 50.08
CA MET A 31 -12.46 -20.54 50.08
C MET A 31 -12.90 -21.98 49.75
N GLY A 32 -12.06 -22.72 49.02
CA GLY A 32 -12.21 -24.17 48.77
C GLY A 32 -11.04 -24.68 47.94
N GLY A 33 -10.29 -25.65 48.47
CA GLY A 33 -8.99 -26.08 47.95
C GLY A 33 -9.00 -27.34 47.07
N ALA A 34 -7.79 -27.90 46.95
CA ALA A 34 -7.37 -29.19 46.40
C ALA A 34 -6.77 -29.17 44.98
N SER A 35 -5.44 -29.31 44.98
CA SER A 35 -4.58 -30.13 44.11
C SER A 35 -5.19 -30.78 42.88
N ASP A 36 -4.55 -30.57 41.73
CA ASP A 36 -4.05 -31.68 40.90
C ASP A 36 -2.92 -31.24 39.96
N THR A 37 -1.94 -32.12 39.86
CA THR A 37 -0.78 -32.14 38.97
C THR A 37 -1.18 -32.33 37.50
N SER A 38 -0.61 -31.56 36.56
CA SER A 38 -0.13 -32.09 35.28
C SER A 38 0.46 -31.00 34.35
N SER A 39 1.62 -31.34 33.79
CA SER A 39 2.03 -31.07 32.40
C SER A 39 1.97 -29.62 31.89
N SER A 40 3.08 -28.91 32.06
CA SER A 40 3.46 -27.77 31.23
C SER A 40 3.70 -28.24 29.78
N SER A 41 2.67 -28.11 28.95
CA SER A 41 2.79 -28.08 27.49
C SER A 41 2.65 -26.63 27.03
N GLU A 42 3.63 -26.20 26.24
CA GLU A 42 3.78 -24.86 25.70
C GLU A 42 2.58 -24.46 24.83
N PRO A 43 1.95 -23.29 25.03
CA PRO A 43 1.09 -22.72 24.00
C PRO A 43 2.00 -22.08 22.94
N LYS A 44 2.19 -22.79 21.82
CA LYS A 44 2.65 -22.19 20.56
C LYS A 44 1.67 -21.09 20.18
N GLY A 45 2.03 -19.84 20.47
CA GLY A 45 1.41 -18.67 19.88
C GLY A 45 1.64 -18.73 18.38
N ALA A 46 0.61 -19.11 17.65
CA ALA A 46 0.58 -19.04 16.20
C ALA A 46 0.70 -17.58 15.80
N ALA A 47 1.88 -17.21 15.29
CA ALA A 47 2.02 -16.02 14.46
C ALA A 47 1.03 -16.14 13.30
N PRO A 48 0.31 -15.06 12.91
CA PRO A 48 -0.42 -15.07 11.67
C PRO A 48 0.62 -15.27 10.56
N GLN A 49 0.49 -16.42 9.91
CA GLN A 49 1.23 -16.77 8.71
C GLN A 49 1.04 -15.60 7.74
N GLY A 50 2.14 -14.94 7.42
CA GLY A 50 2.19 -14.09 6.26
C GLY A 50 1.68 -14.93 5.11
N ASN A 51 0.57 -14.50 4.52
CA ASN A 51 0.14 -15.03 3.25
C ASN A 51 1.24 -14.62 2.26
N ALA A 52 2.22 -15.50 2.12
CA ALA A 52 2.93 -15.68 0.88
C ALA A 52 1.84 -15.90 -0.15
N ALA A 53 1.44 -14.81 -0.80
CA ALA A 53 0.81 -14.90 -2.09
C ALA A 53 1.70 -15.83 -2.90
N ALA A 54 1.12 -16.95 -3.31
CA ALA A 54 1.79 -17.98 -4.05
C ALA A 54 2.69 -17.32 -5.09
N SER A 55 3.97 -17.63 -5.04
CA SER A 55 4.92 -17.25 -6.07
C SER A 55 4.56 -18.03 -7.32
N ASP A 56 3.53 -17.57 -8.02
CA ASP A 56 3.26 -17.97 -9.39
C ASP A 56 4.44 -17.47 -10.24
N PRO A 57 4.93 -18.29 -11.18
CA PRO A 57 6.07 -17.93 -12.01
C PRO A 57 5.64 -16.84 -12.98
N VAL A 58 5.84 -15.58 -12.61
CA VAL A 58 5.78 -14.43 -13.54
C VAL A 58 7.09 -14.39 -14.32
N ASP A 59 7.31 -15.42 -15.15
CA ASP A 59 8.36 -15.50 -16.17
C ASP A 59 7.71 -15.66 -17.56
N GLN A 60 6.61 -14.95 -17.77
CA GLN A 60 6.13 -14.63 -19.11
C GLN A 60 6.39 -13.16 -19.29
N ASP A 61 7.13 -12.81 -20.34
CA ASP A 61 7.25 -11.43 -20.79
C ASP A 61 5.85 -10.90 -21.13
N LEU A 62 5.20 -10.32 -20.11
CA LEU A 62 3.86 -9.76 -20.21
C LEU A 62 3.83 -8.63 -21.25
N THR A 63 4.99 -8.07 -21.62
CA THR A 63 5.13 -6.97 -22.57
C THR A 63 5.24 -7.40 -24.03
N THR A 64 5.13 -8.71 -24.32
CA THR A 64 5.12 -9.29 -25.68
C THR A 64 3.98 -8.83 -26.58
N CYS A 65 2.89 -8.33 -25.99
CA CYS A 65 1.72 -7.84 -26.74
C CYS A 65 1.94 -6.44 -27.34
N ARG A 66 1.23 -6.15 -28.43
CA ARG A 66 1.30 -4.82 -29.07
C ARG A 66 0.76 -3.76 -28.12
N LYS A 67 1.16 -2.50 -28.32
CA LYS A 67 0.63 -1.35 -27.58
C LYS A 67 -0.91 -1.36 -27.57
N GLY A 68 -1.49 -1.27 -26.38
CA GLY A 68 -2.95 -1.37 -26.15
C GLY A 68 -3.52 -2.79 -26.13
N GLU A 69 -2.66 -3.80 -26.00
CA GLU A 69 -3.04 -5.21 -25.82
C GLU A 69 -2.34 -5.79 -24.60
N ILE A 70 -3.03 -6.70 -23.91
CA ILE A 70 -2.56 -7.37 -22.70
C ILE A 70 -2.61 -8.89 -22.92
N TRP A 71 -1.62 -9.62 -22.42
CA TRP A 71 -1.61 -11.07 -22.49
C TRP A 71 -2.63 -11.65 -21.50
N SER A 72 -3.68 -12.30 -22.01
CA SER A 72 -4.62 -13.03 -21.17
C SER A 72 -4.11 -14.44 -20.94
N THR A 73 -3.76 -14.77 -19.69
CA THR A 73 -3.35 -16.14 -19.32
C THR A 73 -4.49 -17.14 -19.54
N ARG A 74 -5.73 -16.72 -19.25
CA ARG A 74 -6.96 -17.50 -19.48
C ARG A 74 -7.17 -17.84 -20.95
N GLN A 75 -6.97 -16.86 -21.84
CA GLN A 75 -7.19 -17.04 -23.28
C GLN A 75 -5.94 -17.45 -24.06
N LYS A 76 -4.76 -17.44 -23.40
CA LYS A 76 -3.43 -17.68 -23.99
C LYS A 76 -3.18 -16.87 -25.26
N LYS A 77 -3.61 -15.60 -25.27
CA LYS A 77 -3.46 -14.68 -26.40
C LYS A 77 -3.46 -13.23 -25.94
N CYS A 78 -2.90 -12.35 -26.75
CA CYS A 78 -3.07 -10.92 -26.61
C CYS A 78 -4.53 -10.52 -26.88
N VAL A 79 -5.12 -9.77 -25.95
CA VAL A 79 -6.47 -9.23 -26.06
C VAL A 79 -6.44 -7.71 -25.96
N LYS A 80 -7.45 -7.04 -26.53
CA LYS A 80 -7.57 -5.59 -26.43
C LYS A 80 -7.78 -5.18 -24.98
N MET A 81 -6.97 -4.23 -24.53
CA MET A 81 -6.96 -3.67 -23.18
C MET A 81 -8.22 -2.84 -22.96
N ARG A 82 -9.10 -3.28 -22.05
CA ARG A 82 -10.37 -2.65 -21.65
C ARG A 82 -10.72 -3.07 -20.23
N SER A 83 -11.47 -2.23 -19.50
CA SER A 83 -11.92 -2.46 -18.12
C SER A 83 -12.65 -3.78 -17.91
N GLU A 84 -13.34 -4.31 -18.93
CA GLU A 84 -14.10 -5.57 -18.83
C GLU A 84 -13.30 -6.79 -19.29
N ALA A 85 -12.11 -6.58 -19.87
CA ALA A 85 -11.36 -7.63 -20.55
C ALA A 85 -10.68 -8.61 -19.60
N LEU A 86 -10.28 -8.15 -18.41
CA LEU A 86 -9.52 -8.93 -17.42
C LEU A 86 -9.86 -8.55 -15.98
N PRO A 87 -9.59 -9.45 -15.00
CA PRO A 87 -9.61 -9.14 -13.58
C PRO A 87 -8.68 -7.95 -13.23
N ALA A 88 -9.09 -7.15 -12.24
CA ALA A 88 -8.36 -5.94 -11.86
C ALA A 88 -6.92 -6.23 -11.37
N ASP A 89 -6.69 -7.37 -10.73
CA ASP A 89 -5.37 -7.83 -10.29
C ASP A 89 -4.46 -8.16 -11.49
N GLU A 90 -4.97 -8.84 -12.53
CA GLU A 90 -4.21 -9.10 -13.77
C GLU A 90 -3.80 -7.78 -14.46
N MET A 91 -4.73 -6.82 -14.56
CA MET A 91 -4.46 -5.49 -15.13
C MET A 91 -3.43 -4.71 -14.29
N THR A 92 -3.55 -4.76 -12.97
CA THR A 92 -2.63 -4.08 -12.04
C THR A 92 -1.21 -4.68 -12.14
N HIS A 93 -1.08 -6.00 -12.26
CA HIS A 93 0.21 -6.66 -12.49
C HIS A 93 0.79 -6.34 -13.88
N TYR A 94 -0.04 -6.23 -14.91
CA TYR A 94 0.41 -5.81 -16.23
C TYR A 94 0.94 -4.38 -16.25
N ALA A 95 0.26 -3.45 -15.57
CA ALA A 95 0.75 -2.09 -15.41
C ALA A 95 2.13 -2.05 -14.74
N TYR A 96 2.36 -2.88 -13.72
CA TYR A 96 3.68 -3.00 -13.11
C TYR A 96 4.72 -3.56 -14.08
N ALA A 97 4.39 -4.59 -14.85
CA ALA A 97 5.29 -5.15 -15.87
C ALA A 97 5.66 -4.12 -16.94
N LEU A 98 4.69 -3.32 -17.41
CA LEU A 98 4.94 -2.17 -18.29
C LEU A 98 5.92 -1.17 -17.66
N ALA A 99 5.71 -0.82 -16.39
CA ALA A 99 6.60 0.10 -15.68
C ALA A 99 8.01 -0.48 -15.50
N LYS A 100 8.15 -1.78 -15.24
CA LYS A 100 9.46 -2.45 -15.17
C LYS A 100 10.18 -2.51 -16.52
N ALA A 101 9.43 -2.52 -17.62
CA ALA A 101 9.94 -2.37 -18.98
C ALA A 101 10.09 -0.90 -19.41
N GLU A 102 10.07 0.06 -18.48
CA GLU A 102 10.21 1.50 -18.70
C GLU A 102 9.11 2.15 -19.58
N ARG A 103 8.01 1.42 -19.84
CA ARG A 103 6.84 1.90 -20.58
C ARG A 103 5.86 2.62 -19.65
N TYR A 104 6.34 3.64 -18.94
CA TYR A 104 5.63 4.28 -17.83
C TYR A 104 4.30 4.93 -18.24
N ASP A 105 4.25 5.61 -19.39
CA ASP A 105 3.01 6.22 -19.85
C ASP A 105 1.93 5.17 -20.16
N GLU A 106 2.33 4.00 -20.68
CA GLU A 106 1.40 2.90 -20.93
C GLU A 106 0.91 2.28 -19.62
N ALA A 107 1.80 2.15 -18.63
CA ALA A 107 1.41 1.70 -17.29
C ALA A 107 0.36 2.63 -16.67
N LEU A 108 0.52 3.95 -16.81
CA LEU A 108 -0.44 4.92 -16.30
C LEU A 108 -1.80 4.83 -17.00
N VAL A 109 -1.79 4.69 -18.33
CA VAL A 109 -3.02 4.47 -19.11
C VAL A 109 -3.73 3.20 -18.65
N GLU A 110 -2.99 2.11 -18.40
CA GLU A 110 -3.60 0.87 -17.90
C GLU A 110 -4.20 1.02 -16.50
N LEU A 111 -3.50 1.70 -15.60
CA LEU A 111 -4.00 1.94 -14.25
C LEU A 111 -5.28 2.81 -14.26
N ASP A 112 -5.46 3.67 -15.27
CA ASP A 112 -6.68 4.47 -15.47
C ASP A 112 -7.89 3.65 -15.95
N LEU A 113 -7.67 2.45 -16.48
CA LEU A 113 -8.73 1.54 -16.92
C LEU A 113 -9.24 0.61 -15.82
N LEU A 114 -8.60 0.61 -14.64
CA LEU A 114 -9.03 -0.21 -13.52
C LEU A 114 -10.43 0.22 -13.05
N ALA A 115 -11.28 -0.76 -12.77
CA ALA A 115 -12.59 -0.52 -12.18
C ALA A 115 -12.48 0.14 -10.78
N ASP A 116 -11.44 -0.21 -10.02
CA ASP A 116 -11.03 0.50 -8.82
C ASP A 116 -9.56 0.95 -8.95
N PRO A 117 -9.31 2.23 -9.28
CA PRO A 117 -7.96 2.74 -9.47
C PRO A 117 -7.25 3.13 -8.15
N ASN A 118 -7.91 2.99 -6.99
CA ASN A 118 -7.43 3.49 -5.70
C ASN A 118 -7.09 2.38 -4.70
N THR A 119 -6.73 1.19 -5.18
CA THR A 119 -6.17 0.13 -4.32
C THR A 119 -4.74 0.48 -3.88
N PRO A 120 -4.23 -0.06 -2.76
CA PRO A 120 -2.85 0.15 -2.33
C PRO A 120 -1.82 -0.17 -3.43
N GLU A 121 -2.00 -1.27 -4.15
CA GLU A 121 -1.13 -1.72 -5.25
C GLU A 121 -1.22 -0.80 -6.46
N ALA A 122 -2.42 -0.41 -6.90
CA ALA A 122 -2.58 0.49 -8.04
C ALA A 122 -1.96 1.87 -7.75
N LEU A 123 -2.18 2.40 -6.54
CA LEU A 123 -1.55 3.65 -6.09
C LEU A 123 -0.02 3.52 -6.01
N ASN A 124 0.50 2.38 -5.55
CA ASN A 124 1.94 2.11 -5.56
C ASN A 124 2.53 2.19 -6.97
N TYR A 125 1.93 1.49 -7.93
CA TYR A 125 2.43 1.45 -9.31
C TYR A 125 2.25 2.78 -10.05
N ARG A 126 1.20 3.55 -9.75
CA ARG A 126 1.07 4.95 -10.20
C ARG A 126 2.21 5.81 -9.66
N GLY A 127 2.51 5.67 -8.37
CA GLY A 127 3.63 6.36 -7.73
C GLY A 127 4.97 6.01 -8.38
N TYR A 128 5.19 4.73 -8.65
CA TYR A 128 6.39 4.22 -9.33
C TYR A 128 6.55 4.79 -10.73
N ALA A 129 5.53 4.67 -11.58
CA ALA A 129 5.58 5.16 -12.94
C ALA A 129 5.77 6.69 -13.01
N THR A 130 5.04 7.45 -12.19
CA THR A 130 5.17 8.92 -12.16
C THR A 130 6.54 9.38 -11.65
N ARG A 131 7.08 8.75 -10.60
CA ARG A 131 8.44 9.05 -10.11
C ARG A 131 9.49 8.80 -11.19
N LYS A 132 9.40 7.67 -11.91
CA LYS A 132 10.35 7.32 -12.97
C LYS A 132 10.25 8.24 -14.20
N LEU A 133 9.09 8.84 -14.45
CA LEU A 133 8.90 9.93 -15.42
C LEU A 133 9.43 11.30 -14.95
N GLY A 134 10.06 11.38 -13.77
CA GLY A 134 10.54 12.64 -13.20
C GLY A 134 9.46 13.48 -12.52
N ARG A 135 8.21 13.01 -12.48
CA ARG A 135 7.08 13.63 -11.75
C ARG A 135 7.13 13.21 -10.28
N THR A 136 8.27 13.43 -9.62
CA THR A 136 8.56 12.87 -8.29
C THR A 136 7.59 13.30 -7.21
N ASP A 137 7.18 14.58 -7.17
CA ASP A 137 6.25 15.09 -6.15
C ASP A 137 4.86 14.46 -6.27
N GLU A 138 4.42 14.18 -7.50
CA GLU A 138 3.18 13.46 -7.74
C GLU A 138 3.28 12.00 -7.31
N GLY A 139 4.41 11.35 -7.60
CA GLY A 139 4.68 9.99 -7.16
C GLY A 139 4.63 9.84 -5.64
N ILE A 140 5.22 10.79 -4.91
CA ILE A 140 5.12 10.89 -3.45
C ILE A 140 3.66 10.95 -3.01
N GLY A 141 2.83 11.77 -3.66
CA GLY A 141 1.41 11.87 -3.36
C GLY A 141 0.67 10.53 -3.49
N TYR A 142 0.98 9.72 -4.51
CA TYR A 142 0.40 8.39 -4.67
C TYR A 142 0.89 7.39 -3.62
N TYR A 143 2.18 7.38 -3.29
CA TYR A 143 2.71 6.52 -2.23
C TYR A 143 2.08 6.82 -0.88
N LEU A 144 1.91 8.10 -0.53
CA LEU A 144 1.25 8.50 0.71
C LEU A 144 -0.21 8.05 0.77
N LYS A 145 -0.94 8.11 -0.35
CA LYS A 145 -2.30 7.57 -0.44
C LYS A 145 -2.32 6.05 -0.25
N SER A 146 -1.39 5.33 -0.88
CA SER A 146 -1.25 3.88 -0.71
C SER A 146 -0.99 3.51 0.75
N LEU A 147 -0.04 4.20 1.41
CA LEU A 147 0.28 3.98 2.83
C LEU A 147 -0.84 4.38 3.79
N ASN A 148 -1.72 5.31 3.41
CA ASN A 148 -2.91 5.61 4.19
C ASN A 148 -3.90 4.44 4.22
N LEU A 149 -3.91 3.62 3.17
CA LEU A 149 -4.75 2.41 3.08
C LEU A 149 -4.03 1.19 3.67
N ALA A 150 -2.72 1.07 3.45
CA ALA A 150 -1.89 -0.05 3.90
C ALA A 150 -0.60 0.46 4.58
N PRO A 151 -0.66 0.84 5.88
CA PRO A 151 0.48 1.45 6.57
C PRO A 151 1.72 0.57 6.71
N HIS A 152 1.57 -0.75 6.61
CA HIS A 152 2.68 -1.71 6.75
C HIS A 152 3.22 -2.21 5.40
N TYR A 153 2.89 -1.55 4.29
CA TYR A 153 3.36 -1.94 2.97
C TYR A 153 4.83 -1.53 2.75
N ALA A 154 5.76 -2.43 3.08
CA ALA A 154 7.20 -2.16 3.07
C ALA A 154 7.74 -1.67 1.71
N GLN A 155 7.32 -2.28 0.61
CA GLN A 155 7.73 -1.89 -0.75
C GLN A 155 7.32 -0.45 -1.11
N VAL A 156 6.12 -0.01 -0.69
CA VAL A 156 5.68 1.38 -0.92
C VAL A 156 6.54 2.36 -0.12
N ARG A 157 6.95 1.98 1.09
CA ARG A 157 7.83 2.80 1.93
C ARG A 157 9.23 2.92 1.35
N GLU A 158 9.76 1.85 0.76
CA GLU A 158 11.02 1.86 0.01
C GLU A 158 10.92 2.87 -1.13
N TYR A 159 9.92 2.75 -2.00
CA TYR A 159 9.76 3.66 -3.13
C TYR A 159 9.51 5.12 -2.73
N LEU A 160 8.78 5.35 -1.64
CA LEU A 160 8.63 6.68 -1.05
C LEU A 160 9.98 7.21 -0.54
N GLY A 161 10.77 6.37 0.12
CA GLY A 161 12.12 6.69 0.57
C GLY A 161 13.03 7.07 -0.59
N GLU A 162 13.03 6.29 -1.68
CA GLU A 162 13.79 6.61 -2.90
C GLU A 162 13.33 7.94 -3.52
N ALA A 163 12.02 8.23 -3.50
CA ALA A 163 11.51 9.52 -3.94
C ALA A 163 12.06 10.67 -3.09
N TYR A 164 12.16 10.49 -1.77
CA TYR A 164 12.78 11.47 -0.90
C TYR A 164 14.29 11.64 -1.13
N VAL A 165 15.01 10.56 -1.46
CA VAL A 165 16.41 10.65 -1.89
C VAL A 165 16.56 11.54 -3.12
N ILE A 166 15.72 11.34 -4.15
CA ILE A 166 15.70 12.19 -5.37
C ILE A 166 15.47 13.67 -5.01
N LYS A 167 14.64 13.94 -4.00
CA LYS A 167 14.35 15.31 -3.53
C LYS A 167 15.41 15.88 -2.57
N GLY A 168 16.49 15.15 -2.27
CA GLY A 168 17.50 15.53 -1.28
C GLY A 168 17.01 15.49 0.17
N ARG A 169 15.85 14.87 0.43
CA ARG A 169 15.22 14.76 1.76
C ARG A 169 15.65 13.48 2.46
N ILE A 170 16.96 13.38 2.72
CA ILE A 170 17.59 12.19 3.31
C ILE A 170 17.07 11.92 4.74
N ASP A 171 16.63 12.96 5.44
CA ASP A 171 15.90 12.87 6.71
C ASP A 171 14.67 11.95 6.58
N LEU A 172 13.79 12.27 5.64
CA LEU A 172 12.53 11.54 5.43
C LEU A 172 12.78 10.14 4.86
N ALA A 173 13.81 9.95 4.05
CA ALA A 173 14.20 8.64 3.55
C ALA A 173 14.64 7.71 4.68
N LYS A 174 15.43 8.22 5.65
CA LYS A 174 15.85 7.46 6.83
C LYS A 174 14.68 7.10 7.75
N ASP A 175 13.66 7.95 7.86
CA ASP A 175 12.44 7.63 8.60
C ASP A 175 11.68 6.44 7.96
N GLN A 176 11.61 6.41 6.63
CA GLN A 176 11.02 5.25 5.93
C GLN A 176 11.86 3.99 6.15
N LEU A 177 13.19 4.08 6.03
CA LEU A 177 14.11 2.96 6.24
C LEU A 177 13.97 2.38 7.67
N SER A 178 13.87 3.25 8.68
CA SER A 178 13.63 2.85 10.06
C SER A 178 12.29 2.11 10.20
N THR A 179 11.23 2.62 9.56
CA THR A 179 9.92 1.98 9.59
C THR A 179 9.94 0.61 8.90
N ILE A 180 10.60 0.47 7.74
CA ILE A 180 10.76 -0.81 7.04
C ILE A 180 11.45 -1.84 7.94
N ALA A 181 12.50 -1.43 8.67
CA ALA A 181 13.18 -2.31 9.61
C ALA A 181 12.26 -2.88 10.69
N THR A 182 11.25 -2.12 11.13
CA THR A 182 10.24 -2.62 12.09
C THR A 182 9.23 -3.59 11.47
N ILE A 183 9.00 -3.49 10.16
CA ILE A 183 8.02 -4.32 9.43
C ILE A 183 8.62 -5.68 9.06
N CYS A 184 9.81 -5.71 8.47
CA CYS A 184 10.41 -6.95 7.95
C CYS A 184 11.87 -7.19 8.35
N GLY A 185 12.44 -6.37 9.24
CA GLY A 185 13.85 -6.46 9.61
C GLY A 185 14.77 -5.78 8.60
N ARG A 186 16.08 -5.95 8.78
CA ARG A 186 17.11 -5.29 7.95
C ARG A 186 17.59 -6.12 6.77
N ASP A 187 17.16 -7.39 6.71
CA ASP A 187 17.57 -8.33 5.67
C ASP A 187 16.57 -8.41 4.50
N CYS A 188 15.39 -7.79 4.63
CA CYS A 188 14.40 -7.75 3.57
C CYS A 188 14.80 -6.80 2.43
N GLU A 189 14.40 -7.15 1.21
CA GLU A 189 14.69 -6.40 -0.03
C GLU A 189 14.36 -4.89 0.09
N PRO A 190 13.16 -4.48 0.59
CA PRO A 190 12.86 -3.04 0.69
C PRO A 190 13.80 -2.26 1.61
N TYR A 191 14.36 -2.90 2.64
CA TYR A 191 15.33 -2.25 3.52
C TYR A 191 16.66 -2.07 2.80
N ARG A 192 17.14 -3.13 2.14
CA ARG A 192 18.43 -3.13 1.45
C ARG A 192 18.45 -2.11 0.33
N ASP A 193 17.41 -2.10 -0.49
CA ASP A 193 17.32 -1.22 -1.66
C ASP A 193 17.28 0.26 -1.27
N LEU A 194 16.47 0.60 -0.26
CA LEU A 194 16.44 1.97 0.25
C LEU A 194 17.74 2.36 0.98
N SER A 195 18.38 1.44 1.71
CA SER A 195 19.68 1.71 2.35
C SER A 195 20.72 2.05 1.30
N GLU A 196 20.80 1.26 0.23
CA GLU A 196 21.72 1.48 -0.89
C GLU A 196 21.44 2.83 -1.58
N ALA A 197 20.16 3.15 -1.82
CA ALA A 197 19.78 4.44 -2.41
C ALA A 197 20.21 5.64 -1.54
N ILE A 198 20.10 5.53 -0.22
CA ILE A 198 20.54 6.57 0.72
C ILE A 198 22.06 6.70 0.74
N GLU A 199 22.80 5.60 0.69
CA GLU A 199 24.27 5.58 0.68
C GLU A 199 24.85 6.24 -0.58
N HIS A 200 24.19 6.04 -1.73
CA HIS A 200 24.58 6.63 -3.01
C HIS A 200 23.95 8.00 -3.28
N ALA A 201 23.24 8.58 -2.29
CA ALA A 201 22.64 9.89 -2.45
C ALA A 201 23.73 10.95 -2.73
N PRO A 202 23.53 11.85 -3.72
CA PRO A 202 24.49 12.92 -3.98
C PRO A 202 24.67 13.77 -2.72
N THR A 203 25.91 13.89 -2.23
CA THR A 203 26.24 14.85 -1.18
C THR A 203 26.12 16.25 -1.78
N LEU A 204 25.14 17.03 -1.30
CA LEU A 204 24.97 18.45 -1.64
C LEU A 204 26.10 19.30 -1.07
#